data_AF-A0A1E5FMJ8-F1
#
_entry.id   AF-A0A1E5FMJ8-F1
#
_cell.length_a   1.000
_cell.length_b   1.000
_cell.length_c   1.000
_cell.angle_alpha   90.00
_cell.angle_beta   90.00
_cell.angle_gamma   90.00
#
_symmetry.space_group_name_H-M   'P 1'
#
loop_
_entity.id
_entity.type
_entity.pdbx_description
1 polymer ?
#
loop_
_entity_poly.entity_id
_entity_poly.type
_entity_poly.pdbx_seq_one_letter_code
_entity_poly.pdbx_strand_id
1 'polypeptide(L)'
;MENELEVNEIEVNEDVHTTEDEAALLQQLGDEQDFDPSTADIKQADNAQALAQGSASVMAILGVSEQLLKQFGHKDFAIDPSQAESVASTAAPLFVKYGGEMPPWLAAYKEEFAFLVAAGSLGFTSFQQIKMLKASDAAKEITQSEEVTDSAEEAQ
;
A
#
# COMPACT_ATOMS: atom_id res chain seq x y z
N MET A 1 -29.13 -1.70 54.75
CA MET A 1 -29.14 -3.15 55.00
C MET A 1 -30.55 -3.56 54.62
N GLU A 2 -30.82 -4.14 53.46
CA GLU A 2 -30.20 -5.35 52.94
C GLU A 2 -29.69 -5.24 51.50
N ASN A 3 -28.62 -6.00 51.25
CA ASN A 3 -27.95 -6.18 49.98
C ASN A 3 -28.63 -7.39 49.32
N GLU A 4 -29.50 -7.18 48.34
CA GLU A 4 -30.00 -8.29 47.52
C GLU A 4 -29.06 -8.42 46.32
N LEU A 5 -28.08 -9.32 46.48
CA LEU A 5 -27.24 -9.83 45.42
C LEU A 5 -28.12 -10.63 44.46
N GLU A 6 -28.54 -9.98 43.39
CA GLU A 6 -29.11 -10.64 42.22
C GLU A 6 -27.98 -11.44 41.56
N VAL A 7 -27.92 -12.73 41.90
CA VAL A 7 -27.07 -13.71 41.24
C VAL A 7 -27.64 -13.93 39.85
N ASN A 8 -27.12 -13.19 38.87
CA ASN A 8 -27.33 -13.52 37.47
C ASN A 8 -26.61 -14.85 37.21
N GLU A 9 -27.39 -15.93 37.13
CA GLU A 9 -26.91 -17.24 36.67
C GLU A 9 -26.22 -17.06 35.32
N ILE A 10 -24.93 -17.33 35.28
CA ILE A 10 -24.22 -17.57 34.03
C ILE A 10 -24.71 -18.95 33.58
N GLU A 11 -25.64 -18.95 32.64
CA GLU A 11 -26.08 -20.14 31.92
C GLU A 11 -24.87 -20.68 31.15
N VAL A 12 -24.14 -21.62 31.76
CA VAL A 12 -23.12 -22.39 31.07
C VAL A 12 -23.88 -23.32 30.14
N ASN A 13 -24.00 -22.93 28.88
CA ASN A 13 -24.43 -23.82 27.82
C ASN A 13 -23.33 -24.89 27.65
N GLU A 14 -23.40 -25.95 28.44
CA GLU A 14 -22.69 -27.19 28.13
C GLU A 14 -23.39 -27.77 26.90
N ASP A 15 -22.85 -27.47 25.71
CA ASP A 15 -23.25 -28.13 24.48
C ASP A 15 -22.96 -29.64 24.66
N VAL A 16 -23.97 -30.38 25.10
CA VAL A 16 -23.91 -31.85 25.24
C VAL A 16 -23.93 -32.41 23.82
N HIS A 17 -22.74 -32.53 23.23
CA HIS A 17 -22.57 -33.18 21.94
C HIS A 17 -23.06 -34.62 22.04
N THR A 18 -24.08 -34.94 21.26
CA THR A 18 -24.62 -36.30 21.21
C THR A 18 -23.75 -37.16 20.30
N THR A 19 -23.73 -38.47 20.52
CA THR A 19 -23.01 -39.40 19.65
C THR A 19 -23.49 -39.36 18.20
N GLU A 20 -24.71 -38.86 17.98
CA GLU A 20 -25.30 -38.64 16.66
C GLU A 20 -24.72 -37.41 15.97
N ASP A 21 -24.46 -36.33 16.71
CA ASP A 21 -23.78 -35.13 16.20
C ASP A 21 -22.33 -35.44 15.81
N GLU A 22 -21.63 -36.23 16.63
CA GLU A 22 -20.27 -36.70 16.31
C GLU A 22 -20.25 -37.60 15.07
N ALA A 23 -21.24 -38.49 14.93
CA ALA A 23 -21.37 -39.35 13.75
C ALA A 23 -21.70 -38.54 12.48
N ALA A 24 -22.55 -37.52 12.58
CA ALA A 24 -22.86 -36.61 11.49
C ALA A 24 -21.62 -35.80 11.05
N LEU A 25 -20.82 -35.34 12.01
CA LEU A 25 -19.57 -34.62 11.75
C LEU A 25 -18.51 -35.55 11.11
N LEU A 26 -18.40 -36.79 11.58
CA LEU A 26 -17.53 -37.81 10.98
C LEU A 26 -17.97 -38.22 9.57
N GLN A 27 -19.26 -38.26 9.30
CA GLN A 27 -19.79 -38.52 7.96
C GLN A 27 -19.53 -37.34 7.02
N GLN A 28 -19.63 -36.10 7.53
CA GLN A 28 -19.29 -34.89 6.79
C GLN A 28 -17.78 -34.77 6.52
N LEU A 29 -16.93 -35.28 7.42
CA LEU A 29 -15.47 -35.36 7.23
C LEU A 29 -15.03 -36.55 6.36
N GLY A 30 -15.81 -37.63 6.36
CA GLY A 30 -15.47 -38.89 5.69
C GLY A 30 -15.63 -38.88 4.18
N ASP A 31 -16.42 -37.95 3.62
CA ASP A 31 -16.76 -37.97 2.20
C ASP A 31 -15.97 -37.01 1.30
N GLU A 32 -15.28 -35.96 1.78
CA GLU A 32 -14.76 -34.93 0.84
C GLU A 32 -13.43 -34.22 1.14
N GLN A 33 -12.51 -34.77 1.94
CA GLN A 33 -11.09 -34.39 1.79
C GLN A 33 -10.17 -35.59 1.99
N ASP A 34 -9.85 -36.26 0.88
CA ASP A 34 -8.64 -37.06 0.77
C ASP A 34 -7.45 -36.17 1.17
N PHE A 35 -6.99 -36.34 2.41
CA PHE A 35 -5.76 -35.73 2.88
C PHE A 35 -4.60 -36.35 2.10
N ASP A 36 -4.26 -35.75 0.96
CA ASP A 36 -3.10 -36.12 0.16
C ASP A 36 -1.86 -35.34 0.64
N PRO A 37 -0.95 -35.98 1.41
CA PRO A 37 0.27 -35.33 1.90
C PRO A 37 1.19 -34.87 0.76
N SER A 38 1.02 -35.38 -0.47
CA SER A 38 1.80 -34.98 -1.65
C SER A 38 1.43 -33.59 -2.16
N THR A 39 0.24 -33.08 -1.82
CA THR A 39 -0.18 -31.71 -2.17
C THR A 39 0.40 -30.65 -1.22
N ALA A 40 0.93 -31.06 -0.07
CA ALA A 40 1.55 -30.16 0.90
C ALA A 40 2.81 -29.47 0.31
N ASP A 41 3.62 -30.22 -0.45
CA ASP A 41 4.82 -29.69 -1.11
C ASP A 41 4.46 -28.65 -2.20
N ILE A 42 3.35 -28.84 -2.92
CA ILE A 42 2.89 -27.92 -3.97
C ILE A 42 2.45 -26.59 -3.35
N LYS A 43 1.68 -26.62 -2.26
CA LYS A 43 1.28 -25.41 -1.53
C LYS A 43 2.47 -24.65 -0.96
N GLN A 44 3.53 -25.35 -0.53
CA GLN A 44 4.72 -24.73 0.04
C GLN A 44 5.58 -24.03 -1.04
N ALA A 45 5.70 -24.62 -2.23
CA ALA A 45 6.37 -24.02 -3.38
C ALA A 45 5.65 -22.76 -3.90
N ASP A 46 4.32 -22.81 -4.02
CA ASP A 46 3.50 -21.65 -4.42
C ASP A 46 3.58 -20.51 -3.39
N ASN A 47 3.60 -20.86 -2.10
CA ASN A 47 3.75 -19.87 -1.04
C ASN A 47 5.11 -19.17 -1.07
N ALA A 48 6.19 -19.91 -1.32
CA ALA A 48 7.53 -19.35 -1.44
C ALA A 48 7.65 -18.39 -2.65
N GLN A 49 7.05 -18.75 -3.79
CA GLN A 49 7.00 -17.89 -4.97
C GLN A 49 6.19 -16.61 -4.70
N ALA A 50 5.02 -16.72 -4.07
CA ALA A 50 4.19 -15.58 -3.72
C ALA A 50 4.88 -14.65 -2.70
N LEU A 51 5.62 -15.20 -1.73
CA LEU A 51 6.38 -14.42 -0.76
C LEU A 51 7.55 -13.68 -1.42
N ALA A 52 8.27 -14.34 -2.33
CA ALA A 52 9.32 -13.69 -3.13
C ALA A 52 8.77 -12.56 -4.01
N GLN A 53 7.63 -12.78 -4.67
CA GLN A 53 6.95 -11.76 -5.48
C GLN A 53 6.46 -10.59 -4.62
N GLY A 54 5.92 -10.86 -3.43
CA GLY A 54 5.52 -9.85 -2.46
C GLY A 54 6.69 -8.99 -2.01
N SER A 55 7.80 -9.63 -1.62
CA SER A 55 9.03 -8.93 -1.23
C SER A 55 9.57 -8.06 -2.37
N ALA A 56 9.61 -8.58 -3.61
CA ALA A 56 10.05 -7.81 -4.77
C ALA A 56 9.13 -6.59 -5.04
N SER A 57 7.82 -6.75 -4.87
CA SER A 57 6.84 -5.67 -5.05
C SER A 57 7.05 -4.56 -4.01
N VAL A 58 7.28 -4.92 -2.75
CA VAL A 58 7.57 -3.95 -1.69
C VAL A 58 8.88 -3.20 -1.96
N MET A 59 9.94 -3.92 -2.36
CA MET A 59 11.21 -3.29 -2.73
C MET A 59 11.06 -2.30 -3.89
N ALA A 60 10.25 -2.62 -4.89
CA ALA A 60 9.96 -1.70 -5.99
C ALA A 60 9.25 -0.42 -5.50
N ILE A 61 8.25 -0.55 -4.61
CA ILE A 61 7.54 0.59 -4.00
C ILE A 61 8.51 1.44 -3.18
N LEU A 62 9.37 0.83 -2.38
CA LEU A 62 10.38 1.53 -1.59
C LEU A 62 11.38 2.28 -2.49
N GLY A 63 11.80 1.69 -3.62
CA GLY A 63 12.67 2.34 -4.59
C GLY A 63 12.04 3.59 -5.23
N VAL A 64 10.76 3.52 -5.61
CA VAL A 64 10.02 4.70 -6.10
C VAL A 64 9.89 5.75 -5.00
N SER A 65 9.61 5.32 -3.77
CA SER A 65 9.50 6.21 -2.62
C SER A 65 10.82 6.93 -2.33
N GLU A 66 11.95 6.22 -2.35
CA GLU A 66 13.28 6.81 -2.20
C GLU A 66 13.55 7.87 -3.27
N GLN A 67 13.20 7.58 -4.53
CA GLN A 67 13.38 8.55 -5.62
C GLN A 67 12.55 9.82 -5.41
N LEU A 68 11.31 9.68 -4.93
CA LEU A 68 10.47 10.83 -4.57
C LEU A 68 11.09 11.62 -3.42
N LEU A 69 11.57 10.95 -2.37
CA LEU A 69 12.24 11.62 -1.25
C LEU A 69 13.54 12.32 -1.68
N LYS A 70 14.28 11.78 -2.64
CA LYS A 70 15.44 12.45 -3.24
C LYS A 70 15.05 13.72 -3.99
N GLN A 71 13.96 13.66 -4.76
CA GLN A 71 13.50 14.78 -5.57
C GLN A 71 12.90 15.92 -4.73
N PHE A 72 12.18 15.60 -3.66
CA PHE A 72 11.43 16.59 -2.87
C PHE A 72 12.06 16.93 -1.51
N GLY A 73 12.86 16.03 -0.93
CA GLY A 73 13.46 16.19 0.39
C GLY A 73 14.96 16.52 0.32
N HIS A 74 15.78 15.53 -0.08
CA HIS A 74 17.23 15.70 -0.15
C HIS A 74 17.88 14.70 -1.11
N LYS A 75 18.70 15.17 -2.05
CA LYS A 75 19.33 14.36 -3.12
C LYS A 75 20.16 13.16 -2.63
N ASP A 76 20.77 13.28 -1.44
CA ASP A 76 21.63 12.25 -0.85
C ASP A 76 20.86 11.29 0.07
N PHE A 77 19.53 11.44 0.19
CA PHE A 77 18.70 10.51 0.94
C PHE A 77 18.77 9.12 0.30
N ALA A 78 19.04 8.08 1.07
CA ALA A 78 18.97 6.70 0.61
C ALA A 78 18.37 5.84 1.73
N ILE A 79 17.50 4.90 1.38
CA ILE A 79 16.99 3.92 2.33
C ILE A 79 18.10 2.89 2.54
N ASP A 80 18.40 2.60 3.80
CA ASP A 80 19.36 1.54 4.13
C ASP A 80 18.86 0.19 3.59
N PRO A 81 19.68 -0.57 2.86
CA PRO A 81 19.24 -1.81 2.22
C PRO A 81 18.76 -2.86 3.23
N SER A 82 19.36 -2.92 4.42
CA SER A 82 18.91 -3.87 5.46
C SER A 82 17.53 -3.51 6.01
N GLN A 83 17.22 -2.21 6.10
CA GLN A 83 15.90 -1.74 6.53
C GLN A 83 14.86 -2.00 5.44
N ALA A 84 15.21 -1.77 4.17
CA ALA A 84 14.33 -2.07 3.04
C ALA A 84 13.99 -3.56 2.97
N GLU A 85 14.99 -4.44 3.12
CA GLU A 85 14.79 -5.89 3.18
C GLU A 85 13.92 -6.30 4.38
N SER A 86 14.15 -5.72 5.56
CA SER A 86 13.35 -6.00 6.75
C SER A 86 11.87 -5.61 6.57
N VAL A 87 11.61 -4.49 5.89
CA VAL A 87 10.24 -4.06 5.57
C VAL A 87 9.62 -4.99 4.52
N ALA A 88 10.37 -5.34 3.49
CA ALA A 88 9.93 -6.25 2.44
C ALA A 88 9.58 -7.64 2.99
N SER A 89 10.40 -8.20 3.88
CA SER A 89 10.13 -9.49 4.52
C SER A 89 8.92 -9.44 5.44
N THR A 90 8.69 -8.32 6.13
CA THR A 90 7.55 -8.14 7.04
C THR A 90 6.24 -7.94 6.29
N ALA A 91 6.29 -7.28 5.14
CA ALA A 91 5.12 -7.00 4.32
C ALA A 91 4.80 -8.13 3.32
N ALA A 92 5.77 -8.97 2.94
CA ALA A 92 5.56 -10.08 2.01
C ALA A 92 4.41 -11.04 2.38
N PRO A 93 4.18 -11.41 3.66
CA PRO A 93 3.03 -12.23 4.05
C PRO A 93 1.67 -11.60 3.71
N LEU A 94 1.57 -10.27 3.62
CA LEU A 94 0.34 -9.60 3.18
C LEU A 94 0.03 -9.92 1.71
N PHE A 95 1.06 -10.01 0.86
CA PHE A 95 0.90 -10.39 -0.53
C PHE A 95 0.47 -11.85 -0.68
N VAL A 96 0.98 -12.74 0.18
CA VAL A 96 0.53 -14.14 0.24
C VAL A 96 -0.93 -14.21 0.72
N LYS A 97 -1.29 -13.44 1.76
CA LYS A 97 -2.64 -13.45 2.34
C LYS A 97 -3.71 -12.90 1.39
N TYR A 98 -3.40 -11.85 0.66
CA TYR A 98 -4.35 -11.18 -0.23
C TYR A 98 -4.09 -11.47 -1.72
N GLY A 99 -3.20 -12.40 -2.06
CA GLY A 99 -2.89 -12.74 -3.45
C GLY A 99 -2.31 -11.57 -4.27
N GLY A 100 -1.69 -10.60 -3.60
CA GLY A 100 -1.28 -9.33 -4.20
C GLY A 100 -2.43 -8.35 -4.49
N GLU A 101 -3.66 -8.68 -4.13
CA GLU A 101 -4.79 -7.75 -4.15
C GLU A 101 -4.80 -6.86 -2.90
N MET A 102 -5.50 -5.72 -3.02
CA MET A 102 -5.69 -4.84 -1.87
C MET A 102 -6.64 -5.49 -0.86
N PRO A 103 -6.40 -5.33 0.46
CA PRO A 103 -7.32 -5.79 1.49
C PRO A 103 -8.75 -5.28 1.26
N PRO A 104 -9.82 -6.02 1.63
CA PRO A 104 -11.20 -5.61 1.34
C PRO A 104 -11.59 -4.22 1.86
N TRP A 105 -11.04 -3.83 3.01
CA TRP A 105 -11.26 -2.49 3.58
C TRP A 105 -10.63 -1.37 2.72
N LEU A 106 -9.58 -1.68 1.97
CA LEU A 106 -8.88 -0.74 1.10
C LEU A 106 -9.40 -0.81 -0.34
N ALA A 107 -9.86 -1.99 -0.77
CA ALA A 107 -10.41 -2.21 -2.10
C ALA A 107 -11.62 -1.29 -2.39
N ALA A 108 -12.44 -1.00 -1.38
CA ALA A 108 -13.55 -0.06 -1.48
C ALA A 108 -13.13 1.38 -1.82
N TYR A 109 -11.87 1.76 -1.57
CA TYR A 109 -11.32 3.10 -1.80
C TYR A 109 -10.47 3.21 -3.08
N LYS A 110 -10.43 2.16 -3.90
CA LYS A 110 -9.56 2.09 -5.08
C LYS A 110 -9.80 3.27 -6.03
N GLU A 111 -11.06 3.61 -6.28
CA GLU A 111 -11.43 4.69 -7.20
C GLU A 111 -11.15 6.07 -6.59
N GLU A 112 -11.28 6.20 -5.28
CA GLU A 112 -10.97 7.42 -4.53
C GLU A 112 -9.48 7.72 -4.55
N PHE A 113 -8.62 6.70 -4.37
CA PHE A 113 -7.18 6.86 -4.54
C PHE A 113 -6.81 7.16 -5.99
N ALA A 114 -7.45 6.51 -6.96
CA ALA A 114 -7.22 6.81 -8.38
C ALA A 114 -7.59 8.26 -8.71
N PHE A 115 -8.74 8.72 -8.22
CA PHE A 115 -9.15 10.12 -8.34
C PHE A 115 -8.17 11.07 -7.64
N LEU A 116 -7.75 10.76 -6.41
CA LEU A 116 -6.78 11.58 -5.67
C LEU A 116 -5.46 11.70 -6.41
N VAL A 117 -4.95 10.60 -6.96
CA VAL A 117 -3.72 10.59 -7.75
C VAL A 117 -3.91 11.42 -9.03
N ALA A 118 -5.03 11.25 -9.75
CA ALA A 118 -5.31 12.00 -10.97
C ALA A 118 -5.46 13.51 -10.70
N ALA A 119 -6.29 13.88 -9.73
CA ALA A 119 -6.52 15.27 -9.33
C ALA A 119 -5.25 15.92 -8.78
N GLY A 120 -4.49 15.20 -7.94
CA GLY A 120 -3.22 15.64 -7.39
C GLY A 120 -2.16 15.86 -8.48
N SER A 121 -2.04 14.92 -9.42
CA SER A 121 -1.11 15.02 -10.56
C SER A 121 -1.45 16.19 -11.47
N LEU A 122 -2.75 16.41 -11.76
CA LEU A 122 -3.22 17.53 -12.56
C LEU A 122 -2.94 18.87 -11.85
N GLY A 123 -3.25 18.98 -10.56
CA GLY A 123 -2.99 20.17 -9.76
C GLY A 123 -1.49 20.51 -9.69
N PHE A 124 -0.65 19.51 -9.44
CA PHE A 124 0.80 19.67 -9.40
C PHE A 124 1.37 20.11 -10.76
N THR A 125 0.93 19.46 -11.84
CA THR A 125 1.37 19.80 -13.21
C THR A 125 0.93 21.22 -13.60
N SER A 126 -0.29 21.60 -13.24
CA SER A 126 -0.80 22.96 -13.47
C SER A 126 0.02 24.01 -12.72
N PHE A 127 0.37 23.75 -11.46
CA PHE A 127 1.22 24.65 -10.67
C PHE A 127 2.61 24.83 -11.30
N GLN A 128 3.24 23.74 -11.74
CA GLN A 128 4.53 23.81 -12.43
C GLN A 128 4.44 24.58 -13.75
N GLN A 129 3.40 24.35 -14.56
CA GLN A 129 3.18 25.09 -15.80
C GLN A 129 3.06 26.61 -15.54
N ILE A 130 2.28 27.01 -14.53
CA ILE A 130 2.15 28.43 -14.15
C ILE A 130 3.51 29.00 -13.75
N LYS A 131 4.31 28.27 -12.96
CA LYS A 131 5.65 28.73 -12.59
C LYS A 131 6.58 28.88 -13.80
N MET A 132 6.55 27.94 -14.72
CA MET A 132 7.36 28.00 -15.95
C MET A 132 6.95 29.16 -16.85
N LEU A 133 5.65 29.40 -17.02
CA LEU A 133 5.13 30.53 -17.78
C LEU A 133 5.57 31.85 -17.14
N LYS A 134 5.38 32.00 -15.82
CA LYS A 134 5.85 33.20 -15.09
C LYS A 134 7.35 33.43 -15.21
N ALA A 135 8.16 32.36 -15.13
CA ALA A 135 9.61 32.46 -15.31
C ALA A 135 9.99 32.87 -16.75
N SER A 136 9.26 32.35 -17.75
CA SER A 136 9.47 32.70 -19.16
C SER A 136 9.08 34.14 -19.45
N ASP A 137 8.01 34.63 -18.83
CA ASP A 137 7.58 36.02 -18.96
C ASP A 137 8.57 36.98 -18.28
N ALA A 138 9.05 36.65 -17.07
CA ALA A 138 10.09 37.42 -16.39
C ALA A 138 11.41 37.47 -17.17
N ALA A 139 11.81 36.37 -17.81
CA ALA A 139 13.00 36.34 -18.65
C ALA A 139 12.87 37.26 -19.87
N LYS A 140 11.69 37.29 -20.51
CA LYS A 140 11.42 38.19 -21.65
C LYS A 140 11.40 39.66 -21.25
N GLU A 141 10.87 40.00 -20.07
CA GLU A 141 10.83 41.37 -19.56
C GLU A 141 12.24 41.91 -19.25
N ILE A 142 13.14 41.05 -18.77
CA ILE A 142 14.56 41.39 -18.54
C ILE A 142 15.27 41.63 -19.88
N THR A 143 15.11 40.74 -20.85
CA THR A 143 15.72 40.92 -22.19
C THR A 143 15.21 42.17 -22.89
N GLN A 144 13.91 42.47 -22.78
CA GLN A 144 13.34 43.67 -23.38
C GLN A 144 13.78 44.96 -22.66
N SER A 145 13.99 44.93 -21.34
CA SER A 145 14.56 46.07 -20.62
C SER A 145 16.03 46.30 -20.98
N GLU A 146 16.83 45.24 -21.14
CA GLU A 146 18.24 45.35 -21.57
C GLU A 146 18.36 45.88 -23.01
N GLU A 147 17.55 45.40 -23.96
CA GLU A 147 17.55 45.91 -25.35
C GLU A 147 17.15 47.39 -25.43
N VAL A 148 16.24 47.85 -24.57
CA VAL A 148 15.82 49.26 -24.52
C VAL A 148 16.87 50.15 -23.85
N THR A 149 17.60 49.64 -22.85
CA THR A 149 18.72 50.40 -22.24
C THR A 149 19.93 50.47 -23.16
N ASP A 150 20.27 49.40 -23.87
CA ASP A 150 21.44 49.36 -24.78
C ASP A 150 21.18 50.22 -26.04
N SER A 151 19.96 50.17 -26.59
CA SER A 151 19.55 51.04 -27.71
C SER A 151 19.43 52.53 -27.33
N ALA A 152 19.25 52.85 -26.04
CA ALA A 152 19.18 54.23 -25.56
C ALA A 152 20.57 54.81 -25.23
N GLU A 153 21.56 53.96 -24.93
CA GLU A 153 22.93 54.36 -24.63
C GLU A 153 23.78 54.52 -25.91
N GLU A 154 23.52 53.75 -26.98
CA GLU A 154 24.15 53.97 -28.30
C GLU A 154 23.62 55.20 -29.08
N ALA A 155 22.52 55.81 -28.63
CA ALA A 155 21.89 56.96 -29.29
C ALA A 155 22.29 58.34 -28.72
N GLN A 156 23.26 58.40 -27.79
CA GLN A 156 23.86 59.63 -27.25
C GLN A 156 25.31 59.82 -27.70
#